data_AF-A0A4R0ZPB2-F1
#
_entry.id   AF-A0A4R0ZPB2-F1
#
_cell.length_a   1.000
_cell.length_b   1.000
_cell.length_c   1.000
_cell.angle_alpha   90.00
_cell.angle_beta   90.00
_cell.angle_gamma   90.00
#
_symmetry.space_group_name_H-M   'P 1'
#
loop_
_entity.id
_entity.type
_entity.pdbx_description
1 polymer ?
#
loop_
_entity_poly.entity_id
_entity_poly.type
_entity_poly.pdbx_seq_one_letter_code
_entity_poly.pdbx_strand_id
1 'polypeptide(L)'
;MRQDAKKGWIQRLTYVIEIDDIKALHPNNGVFAFYRKNRLVRGFEPFDIKGPNELSKRAYHFDHHNLAHLQERFPESIPLFDASKQTRRVWSDAVRVGLCEIIIDGKLSFEHIDDNGNVLEANIRWSGEAITIDQ
;
A
#
# COMPACT_ATOMS: atom_id res chain seq x y z
N MET A 1 21.83 -8.92 -22.45
CA MET A 1 20.87 -9.83 -23.11
C MET A 1 19.66 -9.94 -22.20
N ARG A 2 18.52 -9.41 -22.63
CA ARG A 2 17.23 -9.56 -21.95
C ARG A 2 16.82 -11.04 -22.04
N GLN A 3 16.48 -11.65 -20.91
CA GLN A 3 15.94 -13.01 -20.91
C GLN A 3 14.53 -12.94 -21.49
N ASP A 4 14.40 -13.43 -22.72
CA ASP A 4 13.14 -13.58 -23.41
C ASP A 4 12.26 -14.60 -22.67
N ALA A 5 11.00 -14.22 -22.49
CA ALA A 5 9.94 -15.01 -21.90
C ALA A 5 10.00 -16.46 -22.41
N LYS A 6 10.15 -17.42 -21.48
CA LYS A 6 9.98 -18.83 -21.81
C LYS A 6 8.50 -19.05 -22.18
N LYS A 7 8.19 -18.91 -23.47
CA LYS A 7 6.90 -19.16 -24.13
C LYS A 7 5.88 -18.01 -24.10
N GLY A 8 6.16 -16.98 -24.89
CA GLY A 8 5.18 -16.49 -25.88
C GLY A 8 4.20 -15.36 -25.51
N TRP A 9 3.81 -15.15 -24.26
CA TRP A 9 2.94 -14.01 -23.90
C TRP A 9 3.23 -13.56 -22.47
N ILE A 10 3.57 -12.28 -22.28
CA ILE A 10 3.63 -11.66 -20.94
C ILE A 10 2.21 -11.27 -20.56
N GLN A 11 1.67 -11.88 -19.51
CA GLN A 11 0.37 -11.48 -18.99
C GLN A 11 0.54 -10.30 -18.03
N ARG A 12 -0.28 -9.27 -18.18
CA ARG A 12 -0.43 -8.20 -17.18
C ARG A 12 -1.73 -8.43 -16.43
N LEU A 13 -1.63 -8.68 -15.12
CA LEU A 13 -2.77 -8.85 -14.22
C LEU A 13 -2.85 -7.63 -13.31
N THR A 14 -3.98 -6.93 -13.34
CA THR A 14 -4.23 -5.78 -12.47
C THR A 14 -5.24 -6.15 -11.40
N TYR A 15 -4.82 -6.03 -10.14
CA TYR A 15 -5.66 -6.22 -8.96
C TYR A 15 -6.05 -4.86 -8.40
N VAL A 16 -7.32 -4.71 -8.06
CA VAL A 16 -7.84 -3.50 -7.40
C VAL A 16 -8.20 -3.86 -5.96
N ILE A 17 -7.52 -3.22 -5.02
CA ILE A 17 -7.75 -3.35 -3.59
C ILE A 17 -8.60 -2.17 -3.15
N GLU A 18 -9.87 -2.43 -2.88
CA GLU A 18 -10.78 -1.42 -2.35
C GLU A 18 -10.63 -1.26 -0.84
N ILE A 19 -10.44 -0.02 -0.40
CA ILE A 19 -10.40 0.35 1.02
C ILE A 19 -11.41 1.45 1.31
N ASP A 20 -11.88 1.57 2.55
CA ASP A 20 -12.68 2.69 3.05
C ASP A 20 -12.18 3.27 4.37
N ASP A 21 -11.07 2.73 4.92
CA ASP A 21 -10.45 3.24 6.13
C ASP A 21 -8.97 2.79 6.23
N ILE A 22 -8.15 3.60 6.90
CA ILE A 22 -6.73 3.35 7.20
C ILE A 22 -6.51 3.58 8.70
N LYS A 23 -6.07 2.55 9.42
CA LYS A 23 -5.82 2.62 10.86
C LYS A 23 -4.34 2.44 11.17
N ALA A 24 -3.80 3.34 12.00
CA ALA A 24 -2.50 3.13 12.62
C ALA A 24 -2.63 2.07 13.74
N LEU A 25 -2.31 0.81 13.44
CA LEU A 25 -2.38 -0.30 14.40
C LEU A 25 -1.42 -0.11 15.57
N HIS A 26 -0.24 0.43 15.26
CA HIS A 26 0.78 0.76 16.24
C HIS A 26 1.33 2.16 15.93
N PRO A 27 0.69 3.24 16.45
CA PRO A 27 1.11 4.62 16.16
C PRO A 27 2.55 4.94 16.62
N ASN A 28 3.06 4.18 17.60
CA ASN A 28 4.45 4.32 18.02
C ASN A 28 5.43 3.54 17.14
N ASN A 29 4.93 2.70 16.21
CA ASN A 29 5.75 1.85 15.35
C ASN A 29 5.46 2.08 13.85
N GLY A 30 4.71 3.12 13.47
CA GLY A 30 4.44 3.41 12.06
C GLY A 30 3.81 2.24 11.30
N VAL A 31 2.92 1.48 11.94
CA VAL A 31 2.23 0.36 11.29
C VAL A 31 0.81 0.78 10.92
N PHE A 32 0.51 0.75 9.62
CA PHE A 32 -0.80 1.14 9.05
C PHE A 32 -1.49 -0.05 8.43
N ALA A 33 -2.75 -0.28 8.75
CA ALA A 33 -3.55 -1.33 8.15
C ALA A 33 -4.79 -0.79 7.46
N PHE A 34 -5.21 -1.51 6.43
CA PHE A 34 -6.29 -1.10 5.54
C PHE A 34 -7.58 -1.84 5.86
N TYR A 35 -8.70 -1.15 5.77
CA TYR A 35 -10.01 -1.70 6.08
C TYR A 35 -10.98 -1.46 4.93
N ARG A 36 -11.92 -2.40 4.79
CA ARG A 36 -13.09 -2.30 3.92
C ARG A 36 -14.32 -2.78 4.68
N LYS A 37 -15.35 -1.93 4.81
CA LYS A 37 -16.59 -2.21 5.54
C LYS A 37 -16.32 -2.72 6.97
N ASN A 38 -15.42 -2.01 7.66
CA ASN A 38 -14.93 -2.34 9.00
C ASN A 38 -14.28 -3.74 9.13
N ARG A 39 -13.82 -4.32 8.02
CA ARG A 39 -13.03 -5.56 8.00
C ARG A 39 -11.63 -5.27 7.52
N LEU A 40 -10.65 -5.81 8.22
CA LEU A 40 -9.26 -5.74 7.82
C LEU A 40 -9.10 -6.34 6.42
N VAL A 41 -8.59 -5.54 5.50
CA VAL A 41 -8.18 -6.02 4.19
C VAL A 41 -6.99 -6.94 4.41
N ARG A 42 -7.18 -8.21 4.07
CA ARG A 42 -6.12 -9.19 4.14
C ARG A 42 -5.16 -8.96 3.00
N GLY A 43 -3.90 -9.31 3.22
CA GLY A 43 -2.83 -9.15 2.25
C GLY A 43 -3.26 -9.69 0.89
N PHE A 44 -3.29 -8.80 -0.08
CA PHE A 44 -2.75 -9.13 -1.38
C PHE A 44 -1.26 -8.79 -1.23
N GLU A 45 -0.45 -9.73 -0.74
CA GLU A 45 1.00 -9.53 -0.85
C GLU A 45 1.28 -9.62 -2.35
N PRO A 46 1.82 -8.62 -3.05
CA PRO A 46 2.29 -8.83 -4.43
C PRO A 46 3.36 -9.93 -4.54
N PHE A 47 3.81 -10.48 -3.39
CA PHE A 47 5.05 -11.22 -3.22
C PHE A 47 4.87 -12.63 -2.62
N ASP A 48 3.65 -13.07 -2.31
CA ASP A 48 3.38 -14.46 -1.83
C ASP A 48 2.00 -14.98 -2.32
N ILE A 49 1.57 -14.53 -3.51
CA ILE A 49 0.39 -15.07 -4.19
C ILE A 49 0.83 -16.33 -4.93
N LYS A 50 0.50 -17.50 -4.37
CA LYS A 50 0.75 -18.79 -5.05
C LYS A 50 -0.23 -19.07 -6.19
N GLY A 51 -1.29 -18.25 -6.33
CA GLY A 51 -2.22 -18.31 -7.46
C GLY A 51 -3.29 -17.20 -7.46
N PRO A 52 -3.93 -16.91 -8.61
CA PRO A 52 -4.75 -15.72 -8.87
C PRO A 52 -6.05 -15.53 -8.04
N ASN A 53 -6.29 -16.33 -6.99
CA ASN A 53 -7.44 -16.19 -6.09
C ASN A 53 -7.11 -16.51 -4.62
N GLU A 54 -5.83 -16.64 -4.27
CA GLU A 54 -5.42 -16.89 -2.89
C GLU A 54 -5.18 -15.56 -2.16
N LEU A 55 -6.00 -15.28 -1.14
CA LEU A 55 -5.74 -14.19 -0.20
C LEU A 55 -4.64 -14.63 0.79
N SER A 56 -3.67 -13.75 1.05
CA SER A 56 -2.68 -14.00 2.09
C SER A 56 -3.37 -14.23 3.44
N LYS A 57 -2.82 -15.15 4.23
CA LYS A 57 -3.24 -15.36 5.62
C LYS A 57 -2.88 -14.17 6.52
N ARG A 58 -2.02 -13.26 6.05
CA ARG A 58 -1.50 -12.12 6.82
C ARG A 58 -2.33 -10.85 6.61
N ALA A 59 -2.36 -10.02 7.64
CA ALA A 59 -2.94 -8.67 7.58
C ALA A 59 -2.16 -7.83 6.56
N TYR A 60 -2.85 -7.17 5.62
CA TYR A 60 -2.19 -6.18 4.77
C TYR A 60 -1.88 -4.95 5.60
N HIS A 61 -0.61 -4.64 5.77
CA HIS A 61 -0.16 -3.47 6.50
C HIS A 61 1.07 -2.86 5.84
N PHE A 62 1.26 -1.56 6.04
CA PHE A 62 2.53 -0.89 5.79
C PHE A 62 3.28 -0.73 7.10
N ASP A 63 4.55 -1.12 7.08
CA ASP A 63 5.50 -0.92 8.16
C ASP A 63 6.56 0.13 7.79
N HIS A 64 7.61 0.27 8.62
CA HIS A 64 8.68 1.22 8.38
C HIS A 64 9.38 1.03 7.02
N HIS A 65 9.50 -0.19 6.50
CA HIS A 65 10.13 -0.43 5.20
C HIS A 65 9.24 0.08 4.07
N ASN A 66 7.95 -0.21 4.12
CA ASN A 66 7.01 0.33 3.14
C ASN A 66 6.97 1.86 3.19
N LEU A 67 6.97 2.45 4.38
CA LEU A 67 6.93 3.91 4.55
C LEU A 67 8.19 4.59 4.03
N ALA A 68 9.37 3.98 4.17
CA ALA A 68 10.61 4.52 3.59
C ALA A 68 10.52 4.61 2.06
N HIS A 69 10.08 3.53 1.40
CA HIS A 69 9.87 3.55 -0.06
C HIS A 69 8.79 4.55 -0.50
N LEU A 70 7.71 4.67 0.28
CA LEU A 70 6.67 5.66 -0.01
C LEU A 70 7.17 7.09 0.21
N GLN A 71 8.05 7.33 1.18
CA GLN A 71 8.68 8.63 1.39
C GLN A 71 9.62 9.00 0.23
N GLU A 72 10.36 8.04 -0.32
CA GLU A 72 11.19 8.26 -1.51
C GLU A 72 10.34 8.63 -2.74
N ARG A 73 9.19 7.96 -2.91
CA ARG A 73 8.31 8.15 -4.07
C ARG A 73 7.39 9.36 -3.94
N PHE A 74 6.95 9.69 -2.72
CA PHE A 74 5.97 10.74 -2.41
C PHE A 74 6.42 11.60 -1.21
N PRO A 75 7.56 12.30 -1.32
CA PRO A 75 8.14 13.03 -0.19
C PRO A 75 7.24 14.15 0.35
N GLU A 76 6.39 14.73 -0.50
CA GLU A 76 5.45 15.79 -0.12
C GLU A 76 4.25 15.28 0.70
N SER A 77 3.86 14.00 0.51
CA SER A 77 2.72 13.40 1.21
C SER A 77 3.16 12.55 2.40
N ILE A 78 4.33 11.90 2.35
CA ILE A 78 4.82 11.04 3.43
C ILE A 78 5.98 11.73 4.16
N PRO A 79 5.75 12.33 5.34
CA PRO A 79 6.80 13.05 6.04
C PRO A 79 7.83 12.11 6.67
N LEU A 80 9.09 12.56 6.72
CA LEU A 80 10.13 11.92 7.53
C LEU A 80 9.86 12.10 9.02
N PHE A 81 10.15 11.07 9.81
CA PHE A 81 10.06 11.17 11.26
C PHE A 81 11.24 11.97 11.82
N ASP A 82 10.94 13.02 12.60
CA ASP A 82 11.91 13.83 13.32
C ASP A 82 11.50 13.94 14.79
N ALA A 83 12.22 13.20 15.64
CA ALA A 83 11.96 13.14 17.08
C ALA A 83 12.17 14.48 17.80
N SER A 84 12.89 15.43 17.20
CA SER A 84 13.11 16.77 17.77
C SER A 84 11.92 17.71 17.55
N LYS A 85 11.03 17.38 16.60
CA LYS A 85 9.92 18.25 16.19
C LYS A 85 8.54 17.70 16.55
N GLN A 86 8.39 16.38 16.60
CA GLN A 86 7.08 15.75 16.80
C GLN A 86 7.16 14.41 17.50
N THR A 87 6.04 14.02 18.11
CA THR A 87 5.87 12.65 18.63
C THR A 87 5.61 11.68 17.49
N ARG A 88 5.89 10.38 17.70
CA ARG A 88 5.55 9.34 16.71
C ARG A 88 4.05 9.24 16.42
N ARG A 89 3.20 9.61 17.38
CA ARG A 89 1.75 9.67 17.19
C ARG A 89 1.37 10.76 16.18
N VAL A 90 1.86 11.98 16.38
CA VAL A 90 1.63 13.11 15.46
C VAL A 90 2.16 12.80 14.06
N TRP A 91 3.38 12.26 13.99
CA TRP A 91 3.95 11.78 12.72
C TRP A 91 3.07 10.72 12.05
N SER A 92 2.56 9.74 12.81
CA SER A 92 1.71 8.68 12.27
C SER A 92 0.38 9.21 11.73
N ASP A 93 -0.21 10.20 12.40
CA ASP A 93 -1.42 10.86 11.93
C ASP A 93 -1.17 11.61 10.61
N ALA A 94 -0.03 12.31 10.49
CA ALA A 94 0.37 12.96 9.24
C ALA A 94 0.63 11.96 8.11
N VAL A 95 1.33 10.85 8.39
CA VAL A 95 1.52 9.76 7.42
C VAL A 95 0.18 9.17 6.98
N ARG A 96 -0.77 8.97 7.90
CA ARG A 96 -2.12 8.49 7.57
C ARG A 96 -2.82 9.42 6.58
N VAL A 97 -2.75 10.73 6.81
CA VAL A 97 -3.31 11.75 5.90
C VAL A 97 -2.63 11.67 4.53
N GLY A 98 -1.31 11.61 4.48
CA GLY A 98 -0.57 11.47 3.23
C GLY A 98 -0.91 10.19 2.45
N LEU A 99 -1.06 9.06 3.14
CA LEU A 99 -1.52 7.81 2.53
C LEU A 99 -2.91 7.97 1.89
N CYS A 100 -3.82 8.63 2.59
CA CYS A 100 -5.16 8.93 2.07
C CYS A 100 -5.10 9.78 0.79
N GLU A 101 -4.28 10.84 0.76
CA GLU A 101 -4.11 11.70 -0.42
C GLU A 101 -3.59 10.93 -1.63
N ILE A 102 -2.50 10.15 -1.45
CA ILE A 102 -1.91 9.35 -2.53
C ILE A 102 -2.92 8.34 -3.09
N ILE A 103 -3.74 7.73 -2.23
CA ILE A 103 -4.74 6.73 -2.62
C ILE A 103 -5.93 7.37 -3.34
N ILE A 104 -6.43 8.52 -2.85
CA ILE A 104 -7.52 9.25 -3.50
C ILE A 104 -7.10 9.70 -4.91
N ASP A 105 -5.85 10.16 -5.06
CA ASP A 105 -5.29 10.58 -6.34
C ASP A 105 -5.01 9.40 -7.29
N GLY A 106 -5.22 8.15 -6.86
CA GLY A 106 -4.94 6.95 -7.65
C GLY A 106 -3.45 6.74 -7.94
N LYS A 107 -2.57 7.35 -7.15
CA LYS A 107 -1.11 7.29 -7.35
C LYS A 107 -0.46 6.04 -6.75
N LEU A 108 -1.17 5.35 -5.84
CA LEU A 108 -0.62 4.20 -5.13
C LEU A 108 -0.81 2.89 -5.90
N SER A 109 0.24 2.51 -6.63
CA SER A 109 0.34 1.24 -7.35
C SER A 109 1.65 0.50 -7.03
N PHE A 110 1.59 -0.83 -7.04
CA PHE A 110 2.75 -1.72 -6.86
C PHE A 110 2.86 -2.65 -8.06
N GLU A 111 4.07 -2.80 -8.60
CA GLU A 111 4.35 -3.73 -9.69
C GLU A 111 5.32 -4.82 -9.20
N HIS A 112 5.04 -6.07 -9.56
CA HIS A 112 5.91 -7.21 -9.34
C HIS A 112 5.98 -8.07 -10.61
N ILE A 113 7.15 -8.63 -10.89
CA ILE A 113 7.35 -9.58 -11.99
C ILE A 113 7.52 -10.97 -11.37
N ASP A 114 6.61 -11.89 -11.69
CA ASP A 114 6.67 -13.26 -11.19
C ASP A 114 7.78 -14.10 -11.86
N ASP A 115 8.01 -15.32 -11.36
CA ASP A 115 9.02 -16.25 -11.90
C ASP A 115 8.80 -16.64 -13.38
N ASN A 116 7.59 -16.42 -13.91
CA ASN A 116 7.25 -16.69 -15.31
C ASN A 116 7.38 -15.45 -16.21
N GLY A 117 7.71 -14.29 -15.64
CA GLY A 117 7.82 -13.01 -16.34
C GLY A 117 6.49 -12.27 -16.52
N ASN A 118 5.44 -12.66 -15.81
CA ASN A 118 4.17 -11.93 -15.81
C ASN A 118 4.27 -10.69 -14.94
N VAL A 119 3.59 -9.62 -15.35
CA VAL A 119 3.51 -8.37 -14.60
C VAL A 119 2.25 -8.39 -13.74
N LEU A 120 2.43 -8.39 -12.43
CA LEU A 120 1.36 -8.27 -11.44
C LEU A 120 1.33 -6.82 -10.93
N GLU A 121 0.24 -6.12 -11.19
CA GLU A 121 0.01 -4.76 -10.74
C GLU A 121 -1.08 -4.74 -9.67
N ALA A 122 -0.82 -4.14 -8.51
CA ALA A 122 -1.82 -3.92 -7.47
C ALA A 122 -2.06 -2.43 -7.29
N ASN A 123 -3.32 -2.01 -7.45
CA ASN A 123 -3.77 -0.64 -7.24
C ASN A 123 -4.63 -0.56 -5.98
N ILE A 124 -4.37 0.41 -5.11
CA ILE A 124 -5.23 0.67 -3.95
C ILE A 124 -6.19 1.80 -4.31
N ARG A 125 -7.50 1.56 -4.11
CA ARG A 125 -8.55 2.53 -4.43
C ARG A 125 -9.40 2.83 -3.20
N TRP A 126 -9.63 4.12 -2.97
CA TRP A 126 -10.62 4.57 -2.00
C TRP A 126 -12.05 4.31 -2.49
N SER A 127 -12.85 3.69 -1.63
CA SER A 127 -14.24 3.27 -1.87
C SER A 127 -15.18 3.62 -0.70
N GLY A 128 -14.68 4.40 0.25
CA GLY A 128 -15.43 4.96 1.37
C GLY A 128 -16.05 6.31 1.06
N GLU A 129 -16.64 6.93 2.07
CA GLU A 129 -17.07 8.33 1.99
C GLU A 129 -15.88 9.26 1.73
N ALA A 130 -16.11 10.45 1.18
CA ALA A 130 -15.05 11.43 0.97
C ALA A 130 -14.36 11.71 2.31
N ILE A 131 -13.03 11.56 2.34
CA ILE A 131 -12.25 11.80 3.54
C ILE A 131 -12.36 13.29 3.86
N THR A 132 -13.00 13.58 4.99
CA THR A 132 -12.94 14.91 5.59
C THR A 132 -11.62 14.99 6.34
N ILE A 133 -10.66 15.68 5.72
CA ILE A 133 -9.43 16.08 6.39
C ILE A 133 -9.80 17.35 7.14
N ASP A 134 -10.12 17.23 8.43
CA ASP A 134 -10.24 18.40 9.29
C ASP A 134 -8.88 19.10 9.30
N GLN A 135 -8.83 20.31 8.73
CA GLN A 135 -7.65 21.18 8.69
C GLN A 135 -7.34 21.77 10.05
#